data_AF-A0AAQ4Q3E3-F1
#
_entry.id   AF-A0AAQ4Q3E3-F1
#
_cell.length_a   1.000
_cell.length_b   1.000
_cell.length_c   1.000
_cell.angle_alpha   90.00
_cell.angle_beta   90.00
_cell.angle_gamma   90.00
#
_symmetry.space_group_name_H-M   'P 1'
#
loop_
_entity.id
_entity.type
_entity.pdbx_description
1 polymer ?
#
loop_
_entity_poly.entity_id
_entity_poly.type
_entity_poly.pdbx_seq_one_letter_code
_entity_poly.pdbx_strand_id
1 'polypeptide(L)'
;MSLKPRVVDFDETWNKLLTTIKAVVMLDYVERATWNDRFSDIYALCVAYPEPLGERLYTETKVFLENHVRQLYKVSKHVRREPPPCWLSLCCVRYNSKQKS
;
A
#
# COMPACT_ATOMS: atom_id res chain seq x y z
N MET A 1 -22.98 -13.98 5.03
CA MET A 1 -22.76 -13.22 6.29
C MET A 1 -24.11 -12.71 6.80
N SER A 2 -24.40 -12.79 8.10
CA SER A 2 -25.55 -12.10 8.72
C SER A 2 -25.15 -10.65 9.04
N LEU A 3 -26.04 -9.68 8.82
CA LEU A 3 -25.80 -8.25 9.09
C LEU A 3 -25.93 -7.86 10.57
N LYS A 4 -26.08 -8.83 11.47
CA LYS A 4 -26.21 -8.58 12.90
C LYS A 4 -24.85 -8.19 13.49
N PRO A 5 -24.81 -7.25 14.45
CA PRO A 5 -23.62 -6.99 15.25
C PRO A 5 -23.07 -8.29 15.83
N ARG A 6 -21.76 -8.46 15.78
CA ARG A 6 -21.06 -9.64 16.26
C ARG A 6 -19.76 -9.25 16.96
N VAL A 7 -19.28 -10.14 17.82
CA VAL A 7 -17.92 -10.05 18.36
C VAL A 7 -16.96 -10.34 17.21
N VAL A 8 -16.02 -9.44 16.98
CA VAL A 8 -15.01 -9.55 15.93
C VAL A 8 -13.63 -9.40 16.56
N ASP A 9 -12.72 -10.32 16.26
CA ASP A 9 -11.30 -10.13 16.57
C ASP A 9 -10.72 -9.09 15.59
N PHE A 10 -10.30 -7.95 16.15
CA PHE A 10 -9.74 -6.86 15.37
C PHE A 10 -8.44 -7.29 14.69
N ASP A 11 -7.52 -7.92 15.42
CA ASP A 11 -6.16 -8.17 14.95
C ASP A 11 -6.17 -9.26 13.85
N GLU A 12 -7.01 -10.29 13.99
CA GLU A 12 -7.20 -11.29 12.94
C GLU A 12 -7.76 -10.65 11.64
N THR A 13 -8.78 -9.80 11.77
CA THR A 13 -9.44 -9.15 10.62
C THR A 13 -8.53 -8.10 9.98
N TRP A 14 -7.83 -7.32 10.80
CA TRP A 14 -6.88 -6.30 10.36
C TRP A 14 -5.72 -6.92 9.60
N ASN A 15 -5.16 -8.04 10.05
CA ASN A 15 -4.07 -8.70 9.32
C ASN A 15 -4.47 -9.12 7.90
N LYS A 16 -5.71 -9.61 7.72
CA LYS A 16 -6.26 -9.95 6.38
C LYS A 16 -6.53 -8.72 5.52
N LEU A 17 -7.01 -7.63 6.14
CA LEU A 17 -7.19 -6.35 5.45
C LEU A 17 -5.86 -5.76 5.03
N LEU A 18 -4.87 -5.75 5.93
CA LEU A 18 -3.56 -5.14 5.73
C LEU A 18 -2.80 -5.76 4.56
N THR A 19 -2.85 -7.09 4.39
CA THR A 19 -2.24 -7.76 3.22
C THR A 19 -2.85 -7.26 1.91
N THR A 20 -4.18 -7.09 1.88
CA THR A 20 -4.88 -6.58 0.71
C THR A 20 -4.59 -5.09 0.47
N ILE A 21 -4.61 -4.27 1.52
CA ILE A 21 -4.27 -2.84 1.45
C ILE A 21 -2.85 -2.66 0.91
N LYS A 22 -1.89 -3.44 1.40
CA LYS A 22 -0.51 -3.41 0.92
C LYS A 22 -0.40 -3.73 -0.57
N ALA A 23 -1.07 -4.80 -1.02
CA ALA A 23 -1.09 -5.16 -2.43
C ALA A 23 -1.68 -4.04 -3.30
N VAL A 24 -2.81 -3.46 -2.90
CA VAL A 24 -3.44 -2.34 -3.63
C VAL A 24 -2.53 -1.11 -3.70
N VAL A 25 -1.92 -0.72 -2.59
CA VAL A 25 -1.02 0.46 -2.55
C VAL A 25 0.23 0.23 -3.39
N MET A 26 0.70 -1.01 -3.51
CA MET A 26 1.84 -1.39 -4.34
C MET A 26 1.48 -1.71 -5.80
N LEU A 27 0.21 -1.58 -6.19
CA LEU A 27 -0.32 -1.96 -7.51
C LEU A 27 -0.12 -3.45 -7.86
N ASP A 28 -0.05 -4.30 -6.84
CA ASP A 28 0.03 -5.75 -6.98
C ASP A 28 -1.36 -6.37 -7.28
N TYR A 29 -1.34 -7.63 -7.73
CA TYR A 29 -2.56 -8.39 -8.00
C TYR A 29 -3.34 -8.69 -6.71
N VAL A 30 -4.66 -8.47 -6.77
CA VAL A 30 -5.62 -8.88 -5.73
C VAL A 30 -6.74 -9.67 -6.40
N GLU A 31 -7.00 -10.88 -5.91
CA GLU A 31 -8.10 -11.69 -6.40
C GLU A 31 -9.45 -11.01 -6.13
N ARG A 32 -10.36 -11.04 -7.11
CA ARG A 32 -11.68 -10.38 -7.00
C ARG A 32 -12.52 -10.90 -5.83
N ALA A 33 -12.50 -12.21 -5.56
CA ALA A 33 -13.21 -12.80 -4.44
C ALA A 33 -12.68 -12.23 -3.11
N THR A 34 -11.36 -12.26 -2.94
CA THR A 34 -10.64 -11.65 -1.80
C THR A 34 -11.01 -10.17 -1.65
N TRP A 35 -10.98 -9.38 -2.72
CA TRP A 35 -11.37 -7.96 -2.69
C TRP A 35 -12.80 -7.75 -2.21
N ASN A 36 -13.75 -8.55 -2.72
CA ASN A 36 -15.15 -8.46 -2.34
C ASN A 36 -15.36 -8.79 -0.85
N ASP A 37 -14.64 -9.78 -0.31
CA ASP A 37 -14.73 -10.15 1.10
C ASP A 37 -14.25 -9.03 2.03
N ARG A 38 -13.25 -8.23 1.61
CA ARG A 38 -12.74 -7.11 2.42
C ARG A 38 -13.81 -6.06 2.75
N PHE A 39 -14.79 -5.84 1.87
CA PHE A 39 -15.92 -4.95 2.19
C PHE A 39 -16.75 -5.47 3.36
N SER A 40 -16.95 -6.78 3.43
CA SER A 40 -17.68 -7.42 4.54
C SER A 40 -16.89 -7.34 5.84
N ASP A 41 -15.56 -7.49 5.78
CA ASP A 41 -14.67 -7.37 6.92
C ASP A 41 -14.69 -5.94 7.51
N ILE A 42 -14.63 -4.92 6.65
CA ILE A 42 -14.74 -3.51 7.08
C ILE A 42 -16.10 -3.25 7.73
N TYR A 43 -17.19 -3.70 7.10
CA TYR A 43 -18.53 -3.54 7.67
C TYR A 43 -18.62 -4.18 9.07
N ALA A 44 -18.14 -5.42 9.21
CA ALA A 44 -18.18 -6.15 10.47
C ALA A 44 -17.40 -5.45 11.59
N LEU A 45 -16.25 -4.82 11.28
CA LEU A 45 -15.48 -4.04 12.26
C LEU A 45 -16.24 -2.77 12.70
N CYS A 46 -16.90 -2.09 11.76
CA CYS A 46 -17.65 -0.86 12.06
C CYS A 46 -18.91 -1.11 12.88
N VAL A 47 -19.52 -2.29 12.79
CA VAL A 47 -20.71 -2.69 13.58
C VAL A 47 -20.40 -3.70 14.69
N ALA A 48 -19.11 -3.84 15.04
CA ALA A 48 -18.68 -4.79 16.06
C ALA A 48 -19.27 -4.50 17.45
N TYR A 49 -19.35 -5.54 18.27
CA TYR A 49 -19.79 -5.50 19.66
C TYR A 49 -18.69 -6.08 20.57
N PRO A 50 -18.41 -5.54 21.78
CA PRO A 50 -19.18 -4.55 22.55
C PRO A 50 -19.08 -3.10 22.09
N GLU A 51 -18.01 -2.75 21.36
CA GLU A 51 -17.76 -1.39 20.87
C GLU A 51 -17.42 -1.40 19.38
N PRO A 52 -17.74 -0.34 18.63
CA PRO A 52 -17.38 -0.22 17.23
C PRO A 52 -15.87 -0.02 17.07
N LEU A 53 -15.26 -0.74 16.13
CA LEU A 53 -13.81 -0.74 15.92
C LEU A 53 -13.36 0.21 14.79
N GLY A 54 -14.26 1.06 14.31
CA GLY A 54 -14.00 1.97 13.17
C GLY A 54 -12.88 2.98 13.42
N GLU A 55 -12.82 3.57 14.62
CA GLU A 55 -11.74 4.53 14.96
C GLU A 55 -10.37 3.84 15.03
N ARG A 56 -10.31 2.62 15.58
CA ARG A 56 -9.09 1.80 15.61
C ARG A 56 -8.65 1.45 14.19
N LEU A 57 -9.58 1.03 13.33
CA LEU A 57 -9.31 0.73 11.91
C LEU A 57 -8.72 1.95 11.18
N TYR A 58 -9.29 3.14 11.40
CA TYR A 58 -8.77 4.38 10.80
C TYR A 58 -7.35 4.69 11.29
N THR A 59 -7.10 4.59 12.59
CA THR A 59 -5.80 4.86 13.20
C THR A 59 -4.71 3.94 12.66
N GLU A 60 -4.97 2.63 12.60
CA GLU A 60 -4.03 1.64 12.07
C GLU A 60 -3.75 1.87 10.58
N THR A 61 -4.79 2.19 9.79
CA THR A 61 -4.64 2.53 8.37
C THR A 61 -3.78 3.78 8.18
N LYS A 62 -3.99 4.81 9.01
CA LYS A 62 -3.18 6.03 8.98
C LYS A 62 -1.72 5.73 9.30
N VAL A 63 -1.45 4.98 10.37
CA VAL A 63 -0.09 4.59 10.76
C VAL A 63 0.61 3.82 9.64
N PHE A 64 -0.09 2.87 9.01
CA PHE A 64 0.42 2.14 7.86
C PHE A 64 0.81 3.07 6.71
N LEU A 65 -0.09 3.97 6.30
CA LEU A 65 0.15 4.90 5.20
C LEU A 65 1.30 5.88 5.50
N GLU A 66 1.36 6.43 6.71
CA GLU A 66 2.47 7.31 7.12
C GLU A 66 3.82 6.59 7.04
N ASN A 67 3.88 5.35 7.51
CA ASN A 67 5.09 4.53 7.44
C ASN A 67 5.47 4.20 6.00
N HIS A 68 4.50 3.84 5.17
CA HIS A 68 4.72 3.55 3.75
C HIS A 68 5.29 4.76 3.00
N VAL A 69 4.71 5.95 3.17
CA VAL A 69 5.19 7.19 2.56
C VAL A 69 6.60 7.55 3.04
N ARG A 70 6.90 7.38 4.35
CA ARG A 70 8.25 7.59 4.88
C ARG A 70 9.28 6.65 4.25
N GLN A 71 8.91 5.39 4.00
CA GLN A 71 9.77 4.41 3.32
C GLN A 71 10.04 4.83 1.87
N LEU A 72 8.98 5.18 1.12
CA LEU A 72 9.12 5.69 -0.25
C LEU A 72 10.04 6.91 -0.30
N TYR A 73 9.85 7.87 0.60
CA TYR A 73 10.70 9.07 0.68
C TYR A 73 12.18 8.74 0.91
N LYS A 74 12.50 7.76 1.76
CA LYS A 74 13.88 7.28 1.97
C LYS A 74 14.47 6.69 0.71
N VAL A 75 13.72 5.85 -0.02
CA VAL A 75 14.17 5.26 -1.28
C VAL A 75 14.41 6.34 -2.33
N SER A 76 13.49 7.29 -2.48
CA SER A 76 13.64 8.41 -3.43
C SER A 76 14.85 9.30 -3.15
N LYS A 77 15.31 9.42 -1.89
CA LYS A 77 16.56 10.14 -1.57
C LYS A 77 17.81 9.39 -1.98
N HIS A 78 17.81 8.05 -1.95
CA HIS A 78 18.97 7.25 -2.34
C HIS A 78 19.12 7.22 -3.86
N VAL A 79 18.02 7.03 -4.61
CA VAL A 79 18.04 7.02 -6.08
C VAL A 79 18.60 8.32 -6.68
N ARG A 80 18.37 9.48 -6.04
CA ARG A 80 18.92 10.76 -6.53
C ARG A 80 20.41 10.99 -6.19
N ARG A 81 21.02 10.17 -5.33
CA ARG A 81 22.41 10.35 -4.88
C ARG A 81 23.40 9.41 -5.56
N GLU A 82 22.94 8.38 -6.26
CA GLU A 82 23.83 7.56 -7.08
C GLU A 82 24.14 8.29 -8.39
N PRO A 83 25.42 8.50 -8.74
CA PRO A 83 25.77 8.99 -10.07
C PRO A 83 25.27 7.96 -11.10
N PRO A 84 24.72 8.41 -12.25
CA PRO A 84 24.27 7.49 -13.28
C PRO A 84 25.41 6.53 -13.65
N PRO A 85 25.13 5.22 -13.89
CA PRO A 85 26.12 4.28 -14.37
C PRO A 85 26.88 4.89 -15.56
N CYS A 86 28.21 4.78 -15.59
CA CYS A 86 29.08 5.44 -16.57
C CYS A 86 28.64 5.23 -18.04
N TRP A 87 27.93 4.15 -18.32
CA TRP A 87 27.35 3.78 -19.61
C TRP A 87 26.22 4.72 -20.08
N LEU A 88 25.44 5.31 -19.17
CA LEU A 88 24.41 6.32 -19.50
C LEU A 88 25.05 7.65 -19.96
N SER A 89 26.21 8.01 -19.42
CA SER A 89 26.97 9.18 -19.87
C SER A 89 27.44 9.02 -21.32
N LEU A 90 27.93 7.83 -21.69
CA LEU A 90 28.36 7.52 -23.05
C LEU A 90 27.21 7.51 -24.07
N CYS A 91 26.03 7.02 -23.70
CA CYS A 91 24.84 7.06 -24.58
C CYS A 91 24.39 8.50 -24.88
N CYS A 92 24.46 9.41 -23.91
CA CYS A 92 24.06 10.81 -24.11
C CYS A 92 25.01 11.55 -25.07
N VAL A 93 26.33 11.30 -24.97
CA VAL A 93 27.33 11.85 -25.90
C VAL A 93 27.13 11.29 -27.32
N ARG A 94 26.80 10.00 -27.44
CA ARG A 94 26.61 9.34 -28.74
C ARG A 94 25.31 9.73 -29.45
N TYR A 95 24.25 10.07 -28.70
CA TYR A 95 23.01 10.60 -29.25
C TYR A 95 23.20 12.03 -29.81
N ASN A 96 23.94 12.88 -29.10
CA ASN A 96 24.19 14.26 -29.53
C ASN A 96 25.13 14.38 -30.75
N SER A 97 25.99 13.40 -30.97
CA SER A 97 26.89 13.35 -32.13
C SER A 97 26.21 12.83 -33.40
N LYS A 98 25.11 12.08 -33.29
CA LYS A 98 24.29 11.68 -34.46
C LYS A 98 23.31 12.76 -34.94
N GLN A 99 22.98 13.75 -34.11
CA GLN A 99 22.07 14.85 -34.45
C GLN A 99 22.79 16.03 -35.16
N LYS A 100 24.12 15.98 -35.31
CA LYS A 100 24.96 17.01 -35.96
C LYS A 100 25.54 16.57 -37.31
N SER A 101 25.02 15.49 -37.91
CA SER A 101 25.40 15.03 -39.25
C SER A 101 24.20 15.00 -40.19
#